data_AF-A0A2J4JMH9-F1
#
_entry.id   AF-A0A2J4JMH9-F1
#
_cell.length_a   1.000
_cell.length_b   1.000
_cell.length_c   1.000
_cell.angle_alpha   90.00
_cell.angle_beta   90.00
_cell.angle_gamma   90.00
#
_symmetry.space_group_name_H-M   'P 1'
#
loop_
_entity.id
_entity.type
_entity.pdbx_description
1 polymer ?
#
loop_
_entity_poly.entity_id
_entity_poly.type
_entity_poly.pdbx_seq_one_letter_code
_entity_poly.pdbx_strand_id
1 'polypeptide(L)'
;MIFITGPLYSGKRTFAQTLPGKRLSDVQVLAADAADLPALADKLAHEYDILIATEVGGGVVPMDVKQRADREAAGRLACLLAARAECVVQMFCGIPTVLKGELSQC
;
A
#
# COMPACT_ATOMS: atom_id res chain seq x y z
N MET A 1 -2.88 -0.68 12.33
CA MET A 1 -2.96 -1.44 11.05
C MET A 1 -1.56 -1.72 10.47
N ILE A 2 -1.46 -2.74 9.62
CA ILE A 2 -0.26 -3.13 8.85
C ILE A 2 -0.40 -2.67 7.41
N PHE A 3 0.63 -2.00 6.88
CA PHE A 3 0.69 -1.60 5.47
C PHE A 3 1.73 -2.44 4.73
N ILE A 4 1.30 -3.15 3.69
CA ILE A 4 2.14 -4.02 2.87
C ILE A 4 2.29 -3.39 1.48
N THR A 5 3.52 -3.07 1.10
CA THR A 5 3.87 -2.45 -0.19
C THR A 5 4.87 -3.31 -0.96
N GLY A 6 5.02 -3.06 -2.26
CA GLY A 6 6.00 -3.74 -3.11
C GLY A 6 5.55 -3.86 -4.58
N PRO A 7 6.43 -4.32 -5.48
CA PRO A 7 6.12 -4.45 -6.90
C PRO A 7 5.04 -5.49 -7.20
N LEU A 8 4.54 -5.48 -8.43
CA LEU A 8 3.59 -6.48 -8.90
C LEU A 8 4.19 -7.89 -8.78
N TYR A 9 3.36 -8.87 -8.41
CA TYR A 9 3.76 -10.27 -8.21
C TYR A 9 4.83 -10.54 -7.14
N SER A 10 5.08 -9.60 -6.21
CA SER A 10 6.09 -9.82 -5.17
C SER A 10 5.69 -10.77 -4.03
N GLY A 11 4.45 -11.29 -4.01
CA GLY A 11 3.96 -12.18 -2.95
C GLY A 11 3.20 -11.49 -1.82
N LYS A 12 2.87 -10.18 -1.94
CA LYS A 12 2.18 -9.38 -0.91
C LYS A 12 0.91 -10.03 -0.38
N ARG A 13 0.05 -10.52 -1.29
CA ARG A 13 -1.24 -11.13 -0.94
C ARG A 13 -1.05 -12.45 -0.20
N THR A 14 -0.09 -13.27 -0.64
CA THR A 14 0.28 -14.53 0.02
C THR A 14 0.80 -14.29 1.42
N PHE A 15 1.68 -13.29 1.60
CA PHE A 15 2.15 -12.90 2.92
C PHE A 15 1.01 -12.36 3.80
N ALA A 16 0.14 -11.51 3.25
CA ALA A 16 -1.02 -11.00 3.99
C ALA A 16 -1.99 -12.11 4.44
N GLN A 17 -1.98 -13.29 3.81
CA GLN A 17 -2.79 -14.45 4.23
C GLN A 17 -2.33 -15.06 5.55
N THR A 18 -1.06 -14.90 5.92
CA THR A 18 -0.52 -15.43 7.17
C THR A 18 -0.88 -14.57 8.38
N LEU A 19 -1.42 -13.38 8.15
CA LEU A 19 -1.79 -12.42 9.19
C LEU A 19 -3.33 -12.42 9.40
N PRO A 20 -3.80 -12.34 10.65
CA PRO A 20 -5.23 -12.19 10.95
C PRO A 20 -5.72 -10.76 10.66
N GLY A 21 -7.02 -10.62 10.39
CA GLY A 21 -7.67 -9.32 10.27
C GLY A 21 -8.30 -9.04 8.90
N LYS A 22 -9.09 -7.97 8.85
CA LYS A 22 -9.77 -7.50 7.65
C LYS A 22 -8.76 -6.81 6.74
N ARG A 23 -8.70 -7.24 5.48
CA ARG A 23 -7.70 -6.78 4.50
C ARG A 23 -8.31 -6.16 3.26
N LEU A 24 -7.61 -5.19 2.69
CA LEU A 24 -7.92 -4.62 1.38
C LEU A 24 -6.68 -4.66 0.48
N SER A 25 -6.87 -5.12 -0.76
CA SER A 25 -5.83 -5.14 -1.78
C SER A 25 -6.04 -4.04 -2.82
N ASP A 26 -4.95 -3.66 -3.48
CA ASP A 26 -4.93 -2.71 -4.59
C ASP A 26 -5.41 -1.31 -4.23
N VAL A 27 -5.09 -0.88 -3.00
CA VAL A 27 -5.51 0.42 -2.48
C VAL A 27 -4.98 1.59 -3.32
N GLN A 28 -3.90 1.39 -4.08
CA GLN A 28 -3.38 2.39 -5.01
C GLN A 28 -4.37 2.80 -6.09
N VAL A 29 -5.29 1.91 -6.49
CA VAL A 29 -6.29 2.19 -7.54
C VAL A 29 -7.34 3.19 -7.03
N LEU A 30 -7.63 3.16 -5.73
CA LEU A 30 -8.58 4.06 -5.09
C LEU A 30 -8.09 5.52 -5.07
N ALA A 31 -6.78 5.74 -5.24
CA ALA A 31 -6.20 7.08 -5.28
C ALA A 31 -6.57 7.88 -6.54
N ALA A 32 -6.88 7.20 -7.65
CA ALA A 32 -7.14 7.86 -8.93
C ALA A 32 -8.42 8.72 -8.92
N ASP A 33 -9.44 8.28 -8.19
CA ASP A 33 -10.76 8.95 -8.11
C ASP A 33 -10.95 9.71 -6.78
N ALA A 34 -9.92 9.77 -5.94
CA ALA A 34 -10.01 10.39 -4.62
C ALA A 34 -9.86 11.91 -4.70
N ALA A 35 -10.91 12.63 -4.33
CA ALA A 35 -10.86 14.09 -4.19
C ALA A 35 -9.97 14.53 -3.01
N ASP A 36 -9.90 13.73 -1.94
CA ASP A 36 -9.12 13.99 -0.73
C ASP A 36 -8.37 12.71 -0.31
N LEU A 37 -7.07 12.66 -0.61
CA LEU A 37 -6.21 11.53 -0.28
C LEU A 37 -5.99 11.35 1.24
N PRO A 38 -5.74 12.40 2.04
CA PRO A 38 -5.75 12.29 3.50
C PRO A 38 -7.02 11.65 4.06
N ALA A 39 -8.20 12.12 3.68
CA ALA A 39 -9.46 11.57 4.17
C ALA A 39 -9.66 10.11 3.76
N LEU A 40 -9.28 9.75 2.52
CA LEU A 40 -9.27 8.37 2.07
C LEU A 40 -8.32 7.52 2.92
N ALA A 41 -7.11 8.01 3.19
CA ALA A 41 -6.13 7.31 3.99
C ALA A 41 -6.63 7.07 5.43
N ASP A 42 -7.26 8.07 6.05
CA ASP A 42 -7.88 7.96 7.38
C ASP A 42 -9.02 6.94 7.42
N LYS A 43 -9.87 6.95 6.39
CA LYS A 43 -10.96 5.97 6.27
C LYS A 43 -10.43 4.54 6.13
N LEU A 44 -9.51 4.32 5.20
CA LEU A 44 -8.91 3.00 4.97
C LEU A 44 -8.17 2.49 6.20
N ALA A 45 -7.47 3.41 6.87
CA ALA A 45 -6.78 3.16 8.12
C ALA A 45 -7.71 2.66 9.23
N HIS A 46 -8.87 3.30 9.37
CA HIS A 46 -9.82 2.95 10.41
C HIS A 46 -10.59 1.64 10.09
N GLU A 47 -10.88 1.38 8.81
CA GLU A 47 -11.74 0.25 8.41
C GLU A 47 -11.04 -1.09 8.22
N TYR A 48 -9.71 -1.10 8.09
CA TYR A 48 -8.94 -2.29 7.72
C TYR A 48 -7.70 -2.46 8.58
N ASP A 49 -7.46 -3.70 9.00
CA ASP A 49 -6.29 -4.09 9.76
C ASP A 49 -5.05 -4.22 8.86
N ILE A 50 -5.25 -4.61 7.60
CA ILE A 50 -4.18 -4.84 6.62
C ILE A 50 -4.50 -4.15 5.30
N LEU A 51 -3.63 -3.25 4.86
CA LEU A 51 -3.75 -2.57 3.58
C LEU A 51 -2.60 -2.98 2.67
N ILE A 52 -2.91 -3.35 1.42
CA ILE A 52 -1.93 -3.82 0.45
C ILE A 52 -1.91 -2.89 -0.76
N ALA A 53 -0.75 -2.28 -1.03
CA ALA A 53 -0.52 -1.44 -2.19
C ALA A 53 0.52 -2.05 -3.14
N THR A 54 0.36 -1.80 -4.43
CA THR A 54 1.41 -2.04 -5.42
C THR A 54 2.17 -0.75 -5.71
N GLU A 55 3.50 -0.83 -5.67
CA GLU A 55 4.37 0.28 -6.01
C GLU A 55 4.35 0.53 -7.51
N VAL A 56 3.86 1.71 -7.91
CA VAL A 56 3.79 2.16 -9.32
C VAL A 56 4.87 3.18 -9.68
N GLY A 57 5.67 3.60 -8.68
CA GLY A 57 6.69 4.64 -8.82
C GLY A 57 8.05 4.17 -9.36
N GLY A 58 8.29 2.87 -9.48
CA GLY A 58 9.60 2.32 -9.89
C GLY A 58 9.80 2.15 -11.40
N GLY A 59 8.74 2.32 -12.20
CA GLY A 59 8.79 2.11 -13.65
C GLY A 59 8.96 3.41 -14.47
N VAL A 60 8.89 3.27 -15.80
CA VAL A 60 8.90 4.40 -16.75
C VAL A 60 7.73 5.35 -16.49
N VAL A 61 7.95 6.65 -16.63
CA VAL A 61 6.90 7.67 -16.48
C VAL A 61 5.93 7.61 -17.66
N PRO A 62 4.61 7.52 -17.43
CA PRO A 62 3.63 7.52 -18.51
C PRO A 62 3.62 8.81 -19.34
N MET A 63 3.43 8.65 -20.65
CA MET A 63 3.23 9.77 -21.58
C MET A 63 1.89 10.45 -21.33
N ASP A 64 0.85 9.65 -21.05
CA ASP A 64 -0.48 10.15 -20.75
C ASP A 64 -0.51 10.91 -19.40
N VAL A 65 -1.14 12.09 -19.43
CA VAL A 65 -1.19 13.01 -18.29
C VAL A 65 -2.01 12.43 -17.14
N LYS A 66 -3.12 11.76 -17.45
CA LYS A 66 -3.98 11.14 -16.43
C LYS A 66 -3.25 10.00 -15.75
N GLN A 67 -2.61 9.10 -16.50
CA GLN A 67 -1.82 8.01 -15.92
C GLN A 67 -0.67 8.50 -15.04
N ARG A 68 -0.03 9.62 -15.40
CA ARG A 68 1.00 10.24 -14.57
C ARG A 68 0.43 10.79 -13.26
N ALA A 69 -0.73 11.45 -13.32
CA ALA A 69 -1.42 11.95 -12.15
C ALA A 69 -1.88 10.80 -11.22
N ASP A 70 -2.43 9.72 -11.79
CA ASP A 70 -2.86 8.53 -11.05
C ASP A 70 -1.67 7.86 -10.35
N ARG A 71 -0.52 7.75 -11.04
CA ARG A 71 0.74 7.25 -10.45
C ARG A 71 1.19 8.11 -9.26
N GLU A 72 1.13 9.43 -9.39
CA GLU A 72 1.49 10.37 -8.33
C GLU A 72 0.52 10.27 -7.13
N ALA A 73 -0.78 10.19 -7.39
CA ALA A 73 -1.80 10.02 -6.36
C ALA A 73 -1.62 8.70 -5.59
N ALA A 74 -1.36 7.60 -6.30
CA ALA A 74 -1.03 6.31 -5.71
C ALA A 74 0.20 6.38 -4.79
N GLY A 75 1.27 7.06 -5.22
CA GLY A 75 2.47 7.27 -4.42
C GLY A 75 2.19 8.08 -3.15
N ARG A 76 1.44 9.19 -3.27
CA ARG A 76 1.06 10.02 -2.12
C ARG A 76 0.18 9.24 -1.13
N LEU A 77 -0.78 8.44 -1.62
CA LEU A 77 -1.60 7.59 -0.77
C LEU A 77 -0.75 6.58 -0.01
N ALA A 78 0.21 5.93 -0.68
CA ALA A 78 1.13 4.99 -0.02
C ALA A 78 1.91 5.66 1.12
N CYS A 79 2.42 6.89 0.92
CA CYS A 79 3.08 7.66 1.98
C CYS A 79 2.14 7.95 3.16
N LEU A 80 0.91 8.37 2.88
CA LEU A 80 -0.08 8.67 3.91
C LEU A 80 -0.48 7.44 4.72
N LEU A 81 -0.61 6.28 4.07
CA LEU A 81 -0.88 5.00 4.71
C LEU A 81 0.31 4.53 5.54
N ALA A 82 1.54 4.63 5.01
CA ALA A 82 2.75 4.27 5.74
C ALA A 82 2.97 5.15 7.00
N ALA A 83 2.60 6.43 6.93
CA ALA A 83 2.65 7.32 8.08
C ALA A 83 1.69 6.87 9.20
N ARG A 84 0.48 6.42 8.84
CA ARG A 84 -0.56 5.94 9.76
C ARG A 84 -0.34 4.52 10.26
N ALA A 85 0.34 3.69 9.46
CA ALA A 85 0.61 2.30 9.78
C ALA A 85 1.47 2.14 11.03
N GLU A 86 1.11 1.20 11.88
CA GLU A 86 1.95 0.76 13.01
C GLU A 86 3.15 -0.03 12.49
N CYS A 87 2.90 -0.89 11.49
CA CYS A 87 3.91 -1.70 10.83
C CYS A 87 3.85 -1.51 9.31
N VAL A 88 5.01 -1.30 8.68
CA VAL A 88 5.15 -1.20 7.22
C VAL A 88 6.05 -2.31 6.74
N VAL A 89 5.54 -3.15 5.85
CA VAL A 89 6.28 -4.26 5.26
C VAL A 89 6.43 -4.02 3.77
N GLN A 90 7.67 -3.97 3.29
CA GLN A 90 7.96 -4.06 1.87
C GLN A 90 8.17 -5.51 1.49
N MET A 91 7.50 -5.92 0.43
CA MET A 91 7.58 -7.27 -0.11
C MET A 91 8.31 -7.24 -1.46
N PHE A 92 9.41 -7.97 -1.56
CA PHE A 92 10.20 -8.06 -2.79
C PHE A 92 10.59 -9.52 -3.05
N CYS A 93 10.23 -10.07 -4.21
CA CYS A 93 10.51 -11.48 -4.56
C CYS A 93 10.11 -12.52 -3.48
N GLY A 94 9.00 -12.30 -2.77
CA GLY A 94 8.54 -13.16 -1.67
C GLY A 94 9.23 -12.92 -0.33
N ILE A 95 10.16 -11.97 -0.25
CA ILE A 95 10.92 -11.65 0.95
C ILE A 95 10.28 -10.44 1.66
N PRO A 96 9.72 -10.62 2.88
CA PRO A 96 9.22 -9.51 3.67
C PRO A 96 10.38 -8.74 4.33
N THR A 97 10.41 -7.43 4.13
CA THR A 97 11.32 -6.49 4.79
C THR A 97 10.51 -5.51 5.61
N VAL A 98 10.70 -5.47 6.92
CA VAL A 98 10.02 -4.51 7.79
C VAL A 98 10.73 -3.17 7.69
N LEU A 99 10.01 -2.14 7.22
CA LEU A 99 10.51 -0.78 7.10
C LEU A 99 10.18 0.10 8.32
N LYS A 100 9.08 -0.21 9.01
CA LYS A 100 8.60 0.51 10.20
C LYS A 100 7.90 -0.46 11.15
N GLY A 101 8.08 -0.26 12.45
CA GLY A 101 7.43 -1.05 13.49
C GLY A 101 8.00 -2.46 13.60
N GLU A 102 7.23 -3.36 14.19
CA GLU A 102 7.58 -4.76 14.36
C GLU A 102 6.45 -5.64 13.82
N LEU A 103 6.82 -6.75 13.16
CA LEU A 103 5.90 -7.87 12.97
C LEU A 103 5.99 -8.68 14.25
N SER A 104 5.01 -8.54 15.14
CA SER A 104 4.87 -9.47 16.27
C SER A 104 4.86 -10.88 15.69
N GLN A 105 5.89 -11.65 16.04
CA GLN A 105 6.21 -12.94 15.41
C GLN A 105 4.96 -13.81 15.30
N CYS A 106 4.77 -14.38 14.10
CA CYS A 106 3.88 -15.51 13.89
C CYS A 106 4.30 -16.69 14.78
#